data_AF-A0A158ILS2-F1
#
_entry.id   AF-A0A158ILS2-F1
#
_cell.length_a   1.000
_cell.length_b   1.000
_cell.length_c   1.000
_cell.angle_alpha   90.00
_cell.angle_beta   90.00
_cell.angle_gamma   90.00
#
_symmetry.space_group_name_H-M   'P 1'
#
loop_
_entity.id
_entity.type
_entity.pdbx_description
1 polymer ?
#
loop_
_entity_poly.entity_id
_entity_poly.type
_entity_poly.pdbx_seq_one_letter_code
_entity_poly.pdbx_strand_id
1 'polypeptide(L)' 'MQAIAAAAIEGFGLAWLPSWLLSRYEKTGELVVVMNSCGMLPQDIHAVWPQTRYLPSKTRRAIDALVAEIPGMIAG' A
#
# COMPACT_ATOMS: atom_id res chain seq x y z
N MET A 1 9.92 -1.90 3.56
CA MET A 1 9.30 -0.55 3.59
C MET A 1 9.11 0.00 5.00
N GLN A 2 8.76 -0.80 6.01
CA GLN A 2 8.64 -0.30 7.39
C GLN A 2 9.91 0.39 7.91
N ALA A 3 11.10 -0.18 7.64
CA ALA A 3 12.37 0.44 8.02
C ALA A 3 12.65 1.78 7.32
N ILE A 4 12.20 1.94 6.06
CA ILE A 4 12.38 3.19 5.30
C ILE A 4 11.46 4.29 5.85
N ALA A 5 10.21 3.93 6.16
CA ALA A 5 9.29 4.86 6.81
C ALA A 5 9.81 5.28 8.19
N ALA A 6 10.29 4.33 9.00
CA ALA A 6 10.88 4.63 10.31
C ALA A 6 12.08 5.58 10.20
N ALA A 7 12.98 5.36 9.24
CA ALA A 7 14.11 6.27 9.03
C ALA A 7 13.67 7.70 8.64
N ALA A 8 12.62 7.83 7.83
CA ALA A 8 12.07 9.14 7.48
C ALA A 8 11.41 9.84 8.67
N ILE A 9 10.69 9.10 9.52
CA ILE A 9 10.06 9.61 10.75
C ILE A 9 11.12 10.11 11.73
N GLU A 10 12.23 9.37 11.87
CA GLU A 10 13.38 9.76 12.71
C GLU A 10 14.23 10.90 12.09
N GLY A 11 13.83 11.46 10.96
CA GLY A 11 14.48 12.62 10.35
C GLY A 11 15.77 12.30 9.59
N PHE A 12 16.03 11.04 9.23
CA PHE A 12 17.20 10.65 8.42
C PHE A 12 17.09 11.07 6.94
N GLY A 13 16.02 11.76 6.54
CA GLY A 13 15.88 12.37 5.21
C GLY A 13 14.49 12.17 4.60
N LEU A 14 14.42 12.33 3.28
CA LEU A 14 13.21 12.11 2.50
C LEU A 14 13.07 10.64 2.10
N ALA A 15 11.86 10.09 2.22
CA ALA A 15 11.53 8.76 1.73
C ALA A 15 10.40 8.82 0.70
N TRP A 16 10.48 7.93 -0.29
CA TRP A 16 9.38 7.65 -1.18
C TRP A 16 8.57 6.49 -0.62
N LEU A 17 7.30 6.76 -0.33
CA LEU A 17 6.36 5.80 0.23
C LEU A 17 5.11 5.73 -0.66
N PRO A 18 4.52 4.54 -0.86
CA PRO A 18 3.23 4.42 -1.52
C PRO A 18 2.14 5.22 -0.77
N SER A 19 1.14 5.75 -1.50
CA SER A 19 0.11 6.62 -0.91
C SER A 19 -0.63 5.96 0.25
N TRP A 20 -1.02 4.69 0.11
CA TRP A 20 -1.68 3.92 1.16
C TRP A 20 -0.88 3.81 2.48
N LEU A 21 0.46 3.80 2.40
CA LEU A 21 1.32 3.78 3.59
C LEU A 21 1.46 5.18 4.17
N LEU A 22 1.61 6.17 3.30
CA LEU A 22 1.74 7.57 3.67
C LEU A 22 0.47 8.11 4.36
N SER A 23 -0.72 7.77 3.87
CA SER A 23 -2.00 8.19 4.46
C SER A 23 -2.14 7.83 5.93
N ARG A 24 -1.47 6.76 6.40
CA ARG A 24 -1.44 6.41 7.82
C ARG A 24 -0.62 7.41 8.64
N TYR A 25 0.57 7.76 8.17
CA TYR A 25 1.50 8.66 8.85
C TYR A 25 1.14 10.14 8.68
N GLU A 26 0.45 10.48 7.59
CA GLU A 26 -0.13 11.80 7.38
C GLU A 26 -1.23 12.08 8.40
N LYS A 27 -2.12 11.11 8.65
CA LYS A 27 -3.19 11.22 9.66
C LYS A 27 -2.66 11.41 11.08
N THR A 28 -1.50 10.86 11.39
CA THR A 28 -0.83 11.02 12.70
C THR A 28 0.06 12.27 12.76
N GLY A 29 0.31 12.93 11.63
CA GLY A 29 1.22 14.07 11.52
C GLY A 29 2.70 13.71 11.63
N GLU A 30 3.05 12.42 11.58
CA GLU A 30 4.43 11.94 11.68
C GLU A 30 5.23 12.17 10.39
N LEU A 31 4.55 12.23 9.24
CA LEU A 31 5.15 12.54 7.94
C LEU A 31 4.32 13.57 7.19
N VAL A 32 5.00 14.39 6.39
CA VAL A 32 4.38 15.42 5.53
C VAL A 32 4.78 15.19 4.08
N VAL A 33 3.82 15.37 3.17
CA VAL A 33 4.06 15.29 1.73
C VAL A 33 4.83 16.51 1.26
N VAL A 34 6.09 16.32 0.87
CA VAL A 34 6.96 17.42 0.39
C VAL A 34 6.86 17.62 -1.12
N MET A 35 6.48 16.60 -1.88
CA MET A 35 6.57 16.59 -3.34
C MET A 35 5.28 16.11 -4.00
N ASN A 36 4.25 16.97 -3.95
CA ASN A 36 2.91 16.66 -4.50
C ASN A 36 2.82 16.69 -6.04
N SER A 37 3.83 17.24 -6.72
CA SER A 37 3.81 17.49 -8.17
C SER A 37 4.68 16.53 -8.98
N CYS A 38 5.51 15.68 -8.34
CA CYS A 38 6.14 14.57 -9.03
C CYS A 38 5.16 13.42 -9.08
N GLY A 39 4.43 13.30 -10.19
CA GLY A 39 3.52 12.19 -10.44
C GLY A 39 4.25 10.86 -10.28
N MET A 40 3.99 10.18 -9.18
CA MET A 40 4.44 8.80 -9.01
C MET A 40 3.65 7.95 -10.01
N LEU A 41 4.34 7.12 -10.78
CA LEU A 41 3.65 6.15 -11.62
C LEU A 41 2.79 5.26 -10.70
N PRO A 42 1.52 5.00 -11.06
CA PRO A 42 0.68 4.09 -10.31
C PRO A 42 1.40 2.75 -10.19
N GLN A 43 1.57 2.26 -8.97
CA GLN A 43 2.13 0.94 -8.70
C GLN A 43 0.99 -0.06 -8.60
N ASP A 44 1.00 -1.05 -9.50
CA ASP A 44 0.02 -2.12 -9.48
C ASP A 44 0.25 -3.07 -8.29
N ILE A 45 -0.83 -3.40 -7.60
CA ILE A 45 -0.85 -4.41 -6.53
C ILE A 45 -1.51 -5.67 -7.08
N HIS A 46 -0.79 -6.78 -7.03
CA HIS A 46 -1.27 -8.07 -7.53
C HIS A 46 -1.47 -9.06 -6.39
N ALA A 47 -2.63 -9.72 -6.38
CA ALA A 47 -2.83 -10.93 -5.60
C ALA A 47 -2.32 -12.13 -6.42
N VAL A 48 -1.45 -12.95 -5.84
CA VAL A 48 -0.87 -14.14 -6.50
C VAL A 48 -1.23 -15.41 -5.74
N TRP A 49 -1.51 -16.48 -6.48
CA TRP A 49 -1.78 -17.80 -5.91
C TRP A 49 -1.20 -18.90 -6.82
N PRO A 50 -0.91 -20.09 -6.28
CA PRO A 50 -0.42 -21.20 -7.09
C PRO A 50 -1.42 -21.60 -8.18
N GLN A 51 -0.93 -21.85 -9.39
CA GLN A 51 -1.76 -22.37 -10.46
C GLN A 51 -2.14 -23.83 -10.16
N THR A 52 -3.39 -24.03 -9.74
CA THR A 52 -3.95 -25.35 -9.42
C THR A 52 -5.15 -25.65 -10.32
N ARG A 53 -5.37 -26.93 -10.67
CA ARG A 53 -6.52 -27.35 -11.50
C ARG A 53 -7.87 -26.90 -10.94
N TYR A 54 -8.00 -26.87 -9.62
CA TYR A 54 -9.19 -26.36 -8.93
C TYR A 54 -8.77 -25.39 -7.84
N LEU A 55 -9.30 -24.16 -7.89
CA LEU A 55 -9.08 -23.17 -6.84
C LEU A 55 -9.98 -23.51 -5.63
N PRO A 56 -9.42 -23.76 -4.44
CA PRO A 56 -10.22 -24.04 -3.25
C PRO A 56 -11.22 -22.92 -2.96
N SER A 57 -12.45 -23.25 -2.54
CA SER A 57 -13.50 -22.26 -2.27
C SER A 57 -13.09 -21.22 -1.22
N LYS A 58 -12.27 -21.62 -0.24
CA LYS A 58 -11.69 -20.70 0.75
C LYS A 58 -10.80 -19.62 0.12
N THR A 59 -10.01 -19.99 -0.89
CA THR A 59 -9.10 -19.07 -1.58
C THR A 59 -9.89 -18.13 -2.47
N ARG A 60 -10.90 -18.64 -3.19
CA ARG A 60 -11.82 -17.79 -3.97
C ARG A 60 -12.50 -16.75 -3.08
N ARG A 61 -13.10 -17.18 -1.96
CA ARG A 61 -13.75 -16.25 -1.02
C ARG A 61 -12.79 -15.20 -0.46
N ALA A 62 -11.54 -15.58 -0.17
CA ALA A 62 -10.53 -14.61 0.27
C ALA A 62 -10.21 -13.59 -0.83
N ILE A 63 -10.04 -14.03 -2.09
CA ILE A 63 -9.83 -13.13 -3.22
C ILE A 63 -11.01 -12.17 -3.39
N ASP A 64 -12.26 -12.69 -3.33
CA ASP A 64 -13.47 -11.87 -3.45
C ASP A 64 -13.52 -10.78 -2.36
N ALA A 65 -13.16 -11.13 -1.12
CA ALA A 65 -13.07 -10.18 0.00
C ALA A 65 -11.96 -9.13 -0.21
N LEU A 66 -10.79 -9.54 -0.71
CA LEU A 66 -9.69 -8.61 -1.00
C LEU A 66 -10.10 -7.61 -2.10
N VAL A 67 -10.78 -8.07 -3.15
CA VAL A 67 -11.26 -7.20 -4.24
C VAL A 67 -12.32 -6.21 -3.74
N ALA A 68 -13.18 -6.60 -2.81
CA ALA A 68 -14.20 -5.72 -2.26
C ALA A 68 -13.60 -4.61 -1.37
N GLU A 69 -12.63 -4.94 -0.52
CA GLU A 69 -12.16 -4.04 0.54
C GLU A 69 -10.90 -3.24 0.15
N ILE A 70 -9.96 -3.83 -0.60
CA ILE A 70 -8.65 -3.20 -0.88
C ILE A 70 -8.78 -1.88 -1.65
N PRO A 71 -9.61 -1.75 -2.72
CA PRO A 71 -9.70 -0.50 -3.46
C PRO A 71 -10.01 0.71 -2.58
N GLY A 72 -10.89 0.56 -1.58
CA GLY A 72 -11.21 1.62 -0.62
C GLY A 72 -10.08 1.91 0.38
N MET A 73 -9.24 0.92 0.67
CA MET A 73 -8.09 1.09 1.58
C MET A 73 -6.89 1.78 0.91
N ILE A 74 -6.75 1.67 -0.41
CA ILE A 74 -5.59 2.18 -1.16
C ILE A 74 -5.91 3.38 -2.06
N ALA A 75 -7.19 3.74 -2.23
CA ALA A 75 -7.61 4.97 -2.89
C ALA A 75 -7.34 6.18 -1.99
N GLY A 76 -6.06 6.53 -1.85
CA GLY A 76 -5.55 7.77 -1.24
C GLY A 76 -4.72 8.53 -2.24
#